data_AF-A0A286RJV6-F1
#
_entry.id   AF-A0A286RJV6-F1
#
_cell.length_a   1.000
_cell.length_b   1.000
_cell.length_c   1.000
_cell.angle_alpha   90.00
_cell.angle_beta   90.00
_cell.angle_gamma   90.00
#
_symmetry.space_group_name_H-M   'P 1'
#
loop_
_entity.id
_entity.type
_entity.pdbx_description
1 polymer ?
#
loop_
_entity_poly.entity_id
_entity_poly.type
_entity_poly.pdbx_seq_one_letter_code
_entity_poly.pdbx_strand_id
1 'polypeptide(L)'
;MSVRRHQALDPVPVIKTESPPYFLHWLNRPGVKVVWENGKLRLGVKPGALTAEEVAILLGHKEEVGGWLLLHKLWDAGYSIRLQPSEYGPGYVLMPTGTPAQPVDFPALFELYDTFHDSAVALLLDACRLLKIDPVDWPKAAERFVREAIQYAHDGELTP
;
A
#
# COMPACT_ATOMS: atom_id res chain seq x y z
N MET A 1 -39.92 20.33 42.00
CA MET A 1 -38.75 19.53 42.46
C MET A 1 -38.92 18.10 41.98
N SER A 2 -38.16 17.68 40.97
CA SER A 2 -37.93 16.27 40.68
C SER A 2 -36.59 16.16 39.96
N VAL A 3 -35.65 15.50 40.64
CA VAL A 3 -34.26 15.25 40.23
C VAL A 3 -34.20 13.85 39.67
N ARG A 4 -33.56 13.66 38.50
CA ARG A 4 -32.92 12.43 37.93
C ARG A 4 -33.01 12.50 36.39
N ARG A 5 -32.00 12.22 35.58
CA ARG A 5 -30.73 11.47 35.70
C ARG A 5 -29.66 12.15 34.85
N HIS A 6 -28.44 12.22 35.35
CA HIS A 6 -27.26 12.42 34.52
C HIS A 6 -27.11 11.22 33.58
N GLN A 7 -27.30 11.43 32.28
CA GLN A 7 -26.77 10.51 31.27
C GLN A 7 -25.25 10.71 31.25
N ALA A 8 -24.53 9.70 31.74
CA ALA A 8 -23.12 9.56 31.44
C ALA A 8 -23.01 9.33 29.93
N LEU A 9 -22.42 10.29 29.22
CA LEU A 9 -21.98 10.09 27.85
C LEU A 9 -20.91 9.00 27.88
N ASP A 10 -21.14 7.91 27.17
CA ASP A 10 -20.11 6.90 26.92
C ASP A 10 -18.86 7.60 26.36
N PRO A 11 -17.65 7.23 26.80
CA PRO A 11 -16.44 7.80 26.24
C PRO A 11 -16.38 7.42 24.75
N VAL A 12 -16.39 8.44 23.90
CA VAL A 12 -16.10 8.35 22.47
C VAL A 12 -14.85 7.46 22.31
N PRO A 13 -14.89 6.41 21.47
CA PRO A 13 -13.70 5.62 21.23
C PRO A 13 -12.59 6.55 20.76
N VAL A 14 -11.51 6.59 21.53
CA VAL A 14 -10.28 7.31 21.20
C VAL A 14 -9.82 6.76 19.86
N ILE A 15 -10.02 7.55 18.81
CA ILE A 15 -9.37 7.34 17.52
C ILE A 15 -7.88 7.40 17.83
N LYS A 16 -7.21 6.25 17.82
CA LYS A 16 -5.76 6.22 17.98
C LYS A 16 -5.18 7.07 16.85
N THR A 17 -4.61 8.17 17.28
CA THR A 17 -3.98 9.22 16.49
C THR A 17 -2.90 8.60 15.60
N GLU A 18 -3.09 8.78 14.29
CA GLU A 18 -2.05 8.91 13.26
C GLU A 18 -0.92 7.87 13.31
N SER A 19 -1.10 6.76 12.56
CA SER A 19 0.07 6.13 11.93
C SER A 19 0.87 7.24 11.24
N PRO A 20 2.20 7.37 11.47
CA PRO A 20 2.97 8.48 10.94
C PRO A 20 2.73 8.53 9.43
N PRO A 21 2.15 9.63 8.88
CA PRO A 21 1.29 9.51 7.71
C PRO A 21 2.02 9.12 6.41
N TYR A 22 3.32 8.88 6.42
CA TYR A 22 4.10 8.65 5.23
C TYR A 22 5.24 7.64 5.36
N PHE A 23 5.38 6.82 6.40
CA PHE A 23 6.61 6.01 6.59
C PHE A 23 6.95 5.05 5.41
N LEU A 24 5.95 4.63 4.62
CA LEU A 24 6.15 3.74 3.47
C LEU A 24 7.08 4.33 2.39
N HIS A 25 7.22 5.66 2.28
CA HIS A 25 8.15 6.26 1.31
C HIS A 25 9.62 5.88 1.59
N TRP A 26 9.94 5.47 2.83
CA TRP A 26 11.28 4.98 3.18
C TRP A 26 11.66 3.71 2.44
N LEU A 27 10.69 2.91 2.01
CA LEU A 27 10.90 1.69 1.23
C LEU A 27 11.46 1.98 -0.16
N ASN A 28 11.28 3.21 -0.66
CA ASN A 28 11.84 3.67 -1.94
C ASN A 28 13.26 4.26 -1.81
N ARG A 29 13.81 4.38 -0.59
CA ARG A 29 15.15 4.98 -0.41
C ARG A 29 16.25 4.04 -0.93
N PRO A 30 17.31 4.58 -1.57
CA PRO A 30 18.45 3.78 -1.98
C PRO A 30 19.06 3.00 -0.81
N GLY A 31 19.22 1.69 -0.99
CA GLY A 31 19.79 0.81 0.04
C GLY A 31 18.77 0.19 0.99
N VAL A 32 17.47 0.47 0.82
CA VAL A 32 16.38 -0.26 1.49
C VAL A 32 15.83 -1.33 0.53
N LYS A 33 15.59 -2.53 1.05
CA LYS A 33 15.01 -3.64 0.29
C LYS A 33 14.04 -4.41 1.16
N VAL A 34 12.83 -4.63 0.68
CA VAL A 34 11.85 -5.54 1.30
C VAL A 34 11.66 -6.74 0.40
N VAL A 35 11.66 -7.94 0.97
CA VAL A 35 11.43 -9.18 0.24
C VAL A 35 10.49 -10.11 0.99
N TRP A 36 9.78 -10.93 0.23
CA TRP A 36 9.03 -12.08 0.73
C TRP A 36 9.79 -13.34 0.35
N GLU A 37 10.25 -14.09 1.34
CA GLU A 37 11.02 -15.31 1.13
C GLU A 37 10.66 -16.34 2.19
N ASN A 38 10.27 -17.54 1.76
CA ASN A 38 9.92 -18.67 2.63
C ASN A 38 8.86 -18.28 3.68
N GLY A 39 7.75 -17.66 3.24
CA GLY A 39 6.65 -17.25 4.11
C GLY A 39 6.98 -16.12 5.09
N LYS A 40 8.05 -15.35 4.86
CA LYS A 40 8.49 -14.28 5.77
C LYS A 40 8.81 -12.99 5.04
N LEU A 41 8.27 -11.91 5.57
CA LEU A 41 8.64 -10.54 5.20
C LEU A 41 9.99 -10.19 5.84
N ARG A 42 10.96 -9.79 5.01
CA ARG A 42 12.31 -9.41 5.44
C ARG A 42 12.64 -8.01 4.96
N LEU A 43 13.22 -7.21 5.85
CA LEU A 43 13.72 -5.87 5.59
C LEU A 43 15.26 -5.90 5.60
N GLY A 44 15.88 -5.62 4.45
CA GLY A 44 17.31 -5.41 4.31
C GLY A 44 17.63 -3.92 4.19
N VAL A 45 18.60 -3.44 4.96
CA VAL A 45 18.95 -2.01 5.03
C VAL A 45 20.47 -1.86 4.98
N LYS A 46 20.99 -1.10 4.01
CA LYS A 46 22.41 -0.72 3.98
C LYS A 46 22.73 0.28 5.11
N PRO A 47 23.95 0.29 5.65
CA PRO A 47 24.35 1.27 6.66
C PRO A 47 24.05 2.71 6.22
N GLY A 48 23.37 3.47 7.08
CA GLY A 48 23.00 4.87 6.83
C GLY A 48 21.77 5.08 5.93
N ALA A 49 21.16 4.02 5.37
CA ALA A 49 19.96 4.18 4.54
C ALA A 49 18.70 4.52 5.36
N LEU A 50 18.62 4.01 6.60
CA LEU A 50 17.57 4.31 7.57
C LEU A 50 18.16 4.46 8.97
N THR A 51 17.50 5.25 9.82
CA THR A 51 17.78 5.30 11.26
C THR A 51 17.22 4.07 11.96
N ALA A 52 17.69 3.79 13.18
CA ALA A 52 17.15 2.68 13.99
C ALA A 52 15.66 2.84 14.31
N GLU A 53 15.20 4.08 14.47
CA GLU A 53 13.79 4.41 14.70
C GLU A 53 12.94 4.14 13.45
N GLU A 54 13.40 4.57 12.27
CA GLU A 54 12.73 4.31 10.99
C GLU A 54 12.61 2.79 10.72
N VAL A 55 13.67 2.03 11.03
CA VAL A 55 13.66 0.56 10.95
C VAL A 55 12.63 -0.04 11.93
N ALA A 56 12.61 0.44 13.17
CA ALA A 56 11.67 -0.06 14.18
C ALA A 56 10.21 0.20 13.77
N ILE A 57 9.91 1.36 13.18
CA ILE A 57 8.59 1.69 12.65
C ILE A 57 8.22 0.72 11.51
N LEU A 58 9.09 0.54 10.51
CA LEU A 58 8.81 -0.38 9.41
C LEU A 58 8.57 -1.83 9.89
N LEU A 59 9.33 -2.28 10.89
CA LEU A 59 9.15 -3.61 11.47
C LEU A 59 7.90 -3.73 12.35
N GLY A 60 7.40 -2.62 12.90
CA GLY A 60 6.14 -2.54 13.65
C GLY A 60 4.89 -2.54 12.76
N HIS A 61 5.03 -2.12 11.51
CA HIS A 61 3.94 -1.97 10.52
C HIS A 61 4.05 -3.01 9.39
N LYS A 62 4.18 -4.29 9.75
CA LYS A 62 4.39 -5.38 8.78
C LYS A 62 3.26 -5.53 7.76
N GLU A 63 2.03 -5.25 8.18
CA GLU A 63 0.85 -5.33 7.33
C GLU A 63 0.93 -4.32 6.18
N GLU A 64 1.21 -3.06 6.50
CA GLU A 64 1.34 -1.99 5.51
C GLU A 64 2.58 -2.20 4.64
N VAL A 65 3.70 -2.65 5.22
CA VAL A 65 4.91 -2.97 4.43
C VAL A 65 4.68 -4.16 3.50
N GLY A 66 3.95 -5.19 3.95
CA GLY A 66 3.58 -6.35 3.15
C GLY A 66 2.61 -6.00 2.02
N GLY A 67 1.58 -5.20 2.32
CA GLY A 67 0.65 -4.67 1.32
C GLY A 67 1.36 -3.82 0.27
N TRP A 68 2.28 -2.95 0.70
CA TRP A 68 3.12 -2.18 -0.22
C TRP A 68 3.97 -3.09 -1.12
N LEU A 69 4.61 -4.12 -0.55
CA LEU A 69 5.40 -5.08 -1.31
C LEU A 69 4.54 -5.82 -2.34
N LEU A 70 3.33 -6.26 -1.96
CA LEU A 70 2.40 -6.94 -2.87
C LEU A 70 2.05 -6.05 -4.06
N LEU A 71 1.67 -4.79 -3.82
CA LEU A 71 1.33 -3.84 -4.88
C LEU A 71 2.49 -3.64 -5.85
N HIS A 72 3.70 -3.46 -5.33
CA HIS A 72 4.91 -3.32 -6.15
C HIS A 72 5.22 -4.59 -6.94
N LYS A 73 5.09 -5.78 -6.34
CA LYS A 73 5.33 -7.05 -7.03
C LYS A 73 4.35 -7.28 -8.18
N LEU A 74 3.07 -6.97 -7.97
CA LEU A 74 2.06 -7.07 -9.02
C LEU A 74 2.34 -6.08 -10.15
N TRP A 75 2.71 -4.86 -9.78
CA TRP A 75 3.08 -3.81 -10.73
C TRP A 75 4.30 -4.18 -11.57
N ASP A 76 5.40 -4.59 -10.93
CA ASP A 76 6.65 -4.99 -11.57
C ASP A 76 6.47 -6.21 -12.50
N ALA A 77 5.58 -7.13 -12.12
CA ALA A 77 5.19 -8.26 -12.95
C ALA A 77 4.39 -7.84 -14.19
N GLY A 78 3.93 -6.59 -14.28
CA GLY A 78 3.17 -6.05 -15.39
C GLY A 78 1.65 -6.21 -15.28
N TYR A 79 1.12 -6.51 -14.09
CA TYR A 79 -0.33 -6.58 -13.90
C TYR A 79 -0.97 -5.19 -13.84
N SER A 80 -2.16 -5.07 -14.44
CA SER A 80 -3.06 -3.96 -14.15
C SER A 80 -3.89 -4.30 -12.90
N ILE A 81 -3.77 -3.49 -11.86
CA ILE A 81 -4.46 -3.71 -10.59
C ILE A 81 -5.84 -3.06 -10.64
N ARG A 82 -6.90 -3.81 -10.36
CA ARG A 82 -8.28 -3.30 -10.25
C ARG A 82 -8.77 -3.44 -8.82
N LEU A 83 -9.54 -2.45 -8.35
CA LEU A 83 -10.38 -2.60 -7.17
C LEU A 83 -11.81 -2.87 -7.65
N GLN A 84 -12.37 -4.02 -7.25
CA GLN A 84 -13.74 -4.38 -7.57
C GLN A 84 -14.58 -4.41 -6.28
N PRO A 85 -15.82 -3.91 -6.29
CA PRO A 85 -16.72 -4.10 -5.16
C PRO A 85 -16.85 -5.58 -4.83
N SER A 86 -16.79 -5.93 -3.55
CA SER A 86 -16.96 -7.31 -3.12
C SER A 86 -18.39 -7.79 -3.37
N GLU A 87 -18.53 -9.00 -3.91
CA GLU A 87 -19.84 -9.66 -4.08
C GLU A 87 -20.40 -10.23 -2.76
N TYR A 88 -19.54 -10.35 -1.73
CA TYR A 88 -19.86 -11.02 -0.46
C TYR A 88 -20.15 -10.04 0.70
N GLY A 89 -20.08 -8.74 0.46
CA GLY A 89 -20.33 -7.74 1.49
C GLY A 89 -19.81 -6.35 1.12
N PRO A 90 -19.96 -5.36 2.01
CA PRO A 90 -19.40 -4.04 1.80
C PRO A 90 -17.87 -4.13 1.76
N GLY A 91 -17.25 -3.54 0.73
CA GLY A 91 -15.79 -3.49 0.59
C GLY A 91 -15.35 -3.64 -0.85
N TYR A 92 -14.03 -3.72 -1.03
CA TYR A 92 -13.39 -3.95 -2.31
C TYR A 92 -12.45 -5.16 -2.23
N VAL A 93 -12.24 -5.81 -3.36
CA VAL A 93 -11.21 -6.81 -3.57
C VAL A 93 -10.20 -6.28 -4.57
N LEU A 94 -8.93 -6.60 -4.36
CA LEU A 94 -7.88 -6.34 -5.31
C LEU A 94 -7.91 -7.45 -6.35
N MET A 95 -7.89 -7.12 -7.64
CA MET A 95 -7.82 -8.11 -8.71
C MET A 95 -6.69 -7.74 -9.67
N PRO A 96 -5.59 -8.51 -9.70
CA PRO A 96 -4.58 -8.40 -10.73
C PRO A 96 -5.17 -8.87 -12.06
N THR A 97 -5.05 -8.07 -13.10
CA THR A 97 -5.57 -8.37 -14.44
C THR A 97 -4.47 -8.26 -15.49
N GLY A 98 -4.63 -9.01 -16.58
CA GLY A 98 -3.63 -9.12 -17.64
C GLY A 98 -2.75 -10.36 -17.49
N THR A 99 -1.79 -10.51 -18.40
CA THR A 99 -0.76 -11.54 -18.37
C THR A 99 0.53 -10.89 -17.85
N PRO A 100 1.29 -11.54 -16.95
CA PRO A 100 2.54 -10.98 -16.48
C PRO A 100 3.50 -10.78 -17.65
N ALA A 101 4.10 -9.59 -17.73
CA ALA A 101 5.06 -9.22 -18.75
C ALA A 101 6.48 -9.75 -18.44
N GLN A 102 6.70 -10.23 -17.22
CA GLN A 102 7.98 -10.74 -16.73
C GLN A 102 7.81 -12.13 -16.08
N PRO A 103 8.89 -12.93 -15.94
CA PRO A 103 8.85 -14.16 -15.16
C PRO A 103 8.48 -13.88 -13.69
N VAL A 104 7.52 -14.63 -13.16
CA VAL A 104 7.02 -14.51 -11.79
C VAL A 104 7.14 -15.83 -11.06
N ASP A 105 7.64 -15.79 -9.82
CA ASP A 105 7.50 -16.90 -8.87
C ASP A 105 6.06 -16.92 -8.36
N PHE A 106 5.20 -17.67 -9.05
CA PHE A 106 3.77 -17.74 -8.75
C PHE A 106 3.47 -18.28 -7.35
N PRO A 107 4.09 -19.36 -6.86
CA PRO A 107 3.90 -19.80 -5.48
C PRO A 107 4.18 -18.72 -4.45
N ALA A 108 5.31 -18.02 -4.56
CA ALA A 108 5.66 -16.95 -3.62
C ALA A 108 4.74 -15.74 -3.75
N LEU A 109 4.35 -15.35 -4.98
CA LEU A 109 3.43 -14.25 -5.20
C LEU A 109 2.03 -14.57 -4.67
N PHE A 110 1.56 -15.80 -4.84
CA PHE A 110 0.26 -16.24 -4.34
C PHE A 110 0.22 -16.24 -2.81
N GLU A 111 1.27 -16.75 -2.16
CA GLU A 111 1.38 -16.70 -0.69
C GLU A 111 1.42 -15.26 -0.18
N LEU A 112 2.18 -14.38 -0.84
CA LEU A 112 2.23 -12.95 -0.51
C LEU A 112 0.85 -12.29 -0.70
N TYR A 113 0.16 -12.64 -1.79
CA TYR A 113 -1.18 -12.16 -2.09
C TYR A 113 -2.16 -12.58 -1.00
N ASP A 114 -2.23 -13.87 -0.66
CA ASP A 114 -3.14 -14.38 0.37
C ASP A 114 -2.86 -13.76 1.75
N THR A 115 -1.58 -13.52 2.06
CA THR A 115 -1.16 -12.93 3.34
C THR A 115 -1.51 -11.46 3.48
N PHE A 116 -1.31 -10.65 2.43
CA PHE A 116 -1.39 -9.18 2.52
C PHE A 116 -2.43 -8.54 1.58
N HIS A 117 -3.36 -9.32 1.03
CA HIS A 117 -4.41 -8.83 0.15
C HIS A 117 -5.17 -7.65 0.77
N ASP A 118 -5.69 -7.83 1.99
CA ASP A 118 -6.52 -6.82 2.65
C ASP A 118 -5.73 -5.55 2.97
N SER A 119 -4.48 -5.72 3.39
CA SER A 119 -3.55 -4.61 3.63
C SER A 119 -3.24 -3.84 2.34
N ALA A 120 -3.07 -4.53 1.21
CA ALA A 120 -2.91 -3.89 -0.09
C ALA A 120 -4.18 -3.17 -0.57
N VAL A 121 -5.37 -3.76 -0.35
CA VAL A 121 -6.66 -3.10 -0.61
C VAL A 121 -6.78 -1.83 0.21
N ALA A 122 -6.50 -1.87 1.51
CA ALA A 122 -6.58 -0.72 2.39
C ALA A 122 -5.66 0.43 1.92
N LEU A 123 -4.42 0.11 1.52
CA LEU A 123 -3.48 1.10 0.98
C LEU A 123 -3.99 1.75 -0.31
N LEU A 124 -4.53 0.96 -1.25
CA LEU A 124 -5.08 1.51 -2.48
C LEU A 124 -6.34 2.34 -2.24
N LEU A 125 -7.22 1.93 -1.32
CA LEU A 125 -8.39 2.70 -0.96
C LEU A 125 -8.02 4.03 -0.29
N ASP A 126 -6.98 4.04 0.56
CA ASP A 126 -6.48 5.28 1.14
C ASP A 126 -5.86 6.21 0.07
N ALA A 127 -5.10 5.65 -0.87
CA ALA A 127 -4.60 6.40 -2.02
C ALA A 127 -5.74 6.98 -2.87
N CYS A 128 -6.79 6.18 -3.16
CA CYS A 128 -7.99 6.65 -3.87
C CYS A 128 -8.66 7.80 -3.14
N ARG A 129 -8.83 7.69 -1.81
CA ARG A 129 -9.39 8.74 -0.96
C ARG A 129 -8.58 10.03 -1.02
N LEU A 130 -7.26 9.93 -0.87
CA LEU A 130 -6.34 11.08 -0.89
C LEU A 130 -6.34 11.78 -2.27
N LEU A 131 -6.36 11.00 -3.35
CA LEU A 131 -6.32 11.49 -4.73
C LEU A 131 -7.71 11.80 -5.31
N LYS A 132 -8.77 11.57 -4.55
CA LYS A 132 -10.18 11.73 -4.98
C LYS A 132 -10.49 10.93 -6.25
N ILE A 133 -9.99 9.70 -6.30
CA ILE A 133 -10.24 8.73 -7.38
C ILE A 133 -11.31 7.76 -6.90
N ASP A 134 -12.31 7.47 -7.73
CA ASP A 134 -13.20 6.33 -7.48
C ASP A 134 -12.37 5.05 -7.56
N PRO A 135 -12.42 4.14 -6.56
CA PRO A 135 -11.69 2.87 -6.60
C PRO A 135 -11.79 2.11 -7.92
N VAL A 136 -12.95 2.12 -8.60
CA VAL A 136 -13.13 1.41 -9.88
C VAL A 136 -12.35 2.04 -11.04
N ASP A 137 -12.01 3.33 -10.93
CA ASP A 137 -11.25 4.09 -11.92
C ASP A 137 -9.74 4.06 -11.67
N TRP A 138 -9.27 3.38 -10.60
CA TRP A 138 -7.85 3.24 -10.30
C TRP A 138 -6.98 2.83 -11.51
N PRO A 139 -7.36 1.83 -12.35
CA PRO A 139 -6.52 1.43 -13.48
C PRO A 139 -6.22 2.58 -14.46
N LYS A 140 -7.22 3.41 -14.76
CA LYS A 140 -7.07 4.56 -15.67
C LYS A 140 -6.20 5.64 -15.03
N ALA A 141 -6.37 5.88 -13.74
CA ALA A 141 -5.57 6.85 -13.01
C ALA A 141 -4.10 6.42 -12.93
N ALA A 142 -3.85 5.14 -12.64
CA ALA A 142 -2.51 4.57 -12.58
C ALA A 142 -1.79 4.69 -13.94
N GLU A 143 -2.45 4.33 -15.04
CA GLU A 143 -1.91 4.50 -16.39
C GLU A 143 -1.54 5.96 -16.69
N ARG A 144 -2.41 6.91 -16.31
CA ARG A 144 -2.12 8.34 -16.44
C ARG A 144 -0.87 8.73 -15.66
N PHE A 145 -0.75 8.32 -14.40
CA PHE A 145 0.42 8.66 -13.57
C PHE A 145 1.73 8.16 -14.15
N VAL A 146 1.74 6.95 -14.71
CA VAL A 146 2.92 6.38 -15.38
C VAL A 146 3.31 7.20 -16.59
N ARG A 147 2.33 7.52 -17.44
CA ARG A 147 2.56 8.32 -18.65
C ARG A 147 3.12 9.69 -18.30
N GLU A 148 2.56 10.34 -17.28
CA GLU A 148 3.02 11.65 -16.79
C GLU A 148 4.44 11.56 -16.20
N ALA A 149 4.76 10.51 -15.44
CA ALA A 149 6.09 10.30 -14.88
C ALA A 149 7.15 10.06 -15.96
N ILE A 150 6.83 9.27 -16.99
CA ILE A 150 7.72 9.05 -18.15
C ILE A 150 7.97 10.38 -18.89
N GLN A 151 6.91 11.16 -19.13
CA GLN A 151 7.04 12.47 -19.78
C GLN A 151 7.93 13.41 -18.96
N TYR A 152 7.71 13.49 -17.65
CA TYR A 152 8.52 14.32 -16.76
C TYR A 152 10.01 13.92 -16.75
N ALA A 153 10.31 12.62 -16.78
CA ALA A 153 11.69 12.14 -16.84
C ALA A 153 12.37 12.56 -18.16
N HIS A 154 11.67 12.44 -19.28
CA HIS A 154 12.17 12.89 -20.58
C HIS A 154 12.38 14.41 -20.65
N ASP A 155 11.45 15.19 -20.10
CA ASP A 155 11.55 16.66 -20.12
C ASP A 155 12.69 17.16 -19.21
N GLY A 156 12.94 16.48 -18.08
CA GLY A 156 14.05 16.79 -17.17
C GLY A 156 15.44 16.46 -17.73
N GLU A 157 15.54 15.45 -18.60
CA GLU A 157 16.79 15.12 -19.34
C GLU A 157 17.07 16.10 -20.49
N LEU A 158 16.08 16.88 -20.94
CA LEU A 158 16.18 17.85 -22.03
C LEU A 158 16.41 19.30 -21.56
N THR A 159 16.43 19.55 -20.24
CA THR A 159 16.89 20.82 -19.66
C THR A 159 18.43 20.85 -19.57
N PRO A 160 19.13 21.72 -20.34
CA PRO A 160 20.59 21.82 -20.33
C PRO A 160 21.17 22.43 -19.05
#